data_AF-A0A151J485-F1
#
_entry.id   AF-A0A151J485-F1
#
_cell.length_a   1.000
_cell.length_b   1.000
_cell.length_c   1.000
_cell.angle_alpha   90.00
_cell.angle_beta   90.00
_cell.angle_gamma   90.00
#
_symmetry.space_group_name_H-M   'P 1'
#
loop_
_entity.id
_entity.type
_entity.pdbx_description
1 polymer ?
#
loop_
_entity_poly.entity_id
_entity_poly.type
_entity_poly.pdbx_seq_one_letter_code
_entity_poly.pdbx_strand_id
1 'polypeptide(L)'
;IAKLNIEDILAIQQLYGIKNSKPTTTTQPPTTEIITNKPTYVDLCTLQYVDTVLLLEQKHVILSLLQYDENNRGIRQTPSPLYVGNLTLRFGRINNLPILRLETSTARLSMSKSTILNIFNLEYCVNRLISSLTTMIDNVDKKFSRLLTIASTVTKSTNMLKTMYDDESFDRNNILDCELITLVFGEH
;
A
#
# COMPACT_ATOMS: atom_id res chain seq x y z
N ILE A 1 6.77 -21.82 -17.98
CA ILE A 1 7.51 -20.62 -18.47
C ILE A 1 6.49 -19.50 -18.59
N ALA A 2 6.52 -18.51 -17.71
CA ALA A 2 5.64 -17.35 -17.78
C ALA A 2 6.08 -16.46 -18.96
N LYS A 3 5.13 -16.03 -19.80
CA LYS A 3 5.37 -15.09 -20.90
C LYS A 3 4.82 -13.72 -20.48
N LEU A 4 5.62 -12.68 -20.65
CA LEU A 4 5.18 -11.29 -20.48
C LEU A 4 4.40 -10.85 -21.72
N ASN A 5 3.41 -9.98 -21.53
CA ASN A 5 2.68 -9.38 -22.65
C ASN A 5 3.51 -8.25 -23.29
N ILE A 6 3.10 -7.79 -24.47
CA ILE A 6 3.86 -6.80 -25.25
C ILE A 6 3.95 -5.44 -24.56
N GLU A 7 2.90 -5.02 -23.84
CA GLU A 7 2.86 -3.74 -23.14
C GLU A 7 3.85 -3.72 -21.96
N ASP A 8 3.91 -4.81 -21.20
CA ASP A 8 4.87 -4.98 -20.11
C ASP A 8 6.30 -4.99 -20.64
N ILE A 9 6.54 -5.63 -21.79
CA ILE A 9 7.85 -5.65 -22.46
C ILE A 9 8.25 -4.23 -22.87
N LEU A 10 7.35 -3.46 -23.48
CA LEU A 10 7.61 -2.09 -23.91
C LEU A 10 7.87 -1.16 -22.72
N ALA A 11 7.08 -1.27 -21.66
CA ALA A 11 7.27 -0.50 -20.43
C ALA A 11 8.64 -0.79 -19.79
N ILE A 12 9.03 -2.07 -19.71
CA ILE A 12 10.34 -2.46 -19.18
C ILE A 12 11.47 -1.97 -20.08
N GLN A 13 11.36 -2.10 -21.40
CA GLN A 13 12.38 -1.63 -22.36
C GLN A 13 12.53 -0.11 -22.33
N GLN A 14 11.44 0.63 -22.15
CA GLN A 14 11.46 2.08 -22.03
C GLN A 14 12.18 2.54 -20.75
N LEU A 15 12.05 1.78 -19.66
CA LEU A 15 12.67 2.09 -18.38
C LEU A 15 14.13 1.64 -18.31
N TYR A 16 14.48 0.49 -18.87
CA TYR A 16 15.78 -0.15 -18.63
C TYR A 16 16.64 -0.35 -19.89
N GLY A 17 16.12 -0.02 -21.07
CA GLY A 17 16.77 -0.25 -22.36
C GLY A 17 16.62 -1.68 -22.87
N ILE A 18 16.84 -1.87 -24.17
CA ILE A 18 16.79 -3.18 -24.83
C ILE A 18 18.12 -3.91 -24.60
N LYS A 19 18.10 -5.10 -23.98
CA LYS A 19 19.27 -6.01 -23.99
C LYS A 19 19.36 -6.71 -25.33
N ASN A 20 20.28 -6.27 -26.19
CA ASN A 20 20.62 -6.98 -27.42
C ASN A 20 21.49 -8.21 -27.12
N SER A 21 20.88 -9.38 -26.88
CA SER A 21 21.63 -10.64 -26.92
C SER A 21 21.91 -11.01 -28.38
N LYS A 22 23.12 -10.72 -28.85
CA LYS A 22 23.61 -11.15 -30.16
C LYS A 22 23.67 -12.69 -30.19
N PRO A 23 23.07 -13.38 -31.18
CA PRO A 23 23.23 -14.81 -31.30
C PRO A 23 24.63 -15.10 -31.85
N THR A 24 25.47 -15.76 -31.05
CA THR A 24 26.78 -16.24 -31.51
C THR A 24 26.58 -17.66 -32.05
N THR A 25 26.81 -17.83 -33.34
CA THR A 25 26.84 -19.13 -34.01
C THR A 25 28.13 -19.86 -33.60
N THR A 26 28.01 -20.97 -32.89
CA THR A 26 28.87 -22.18 -33.01
C THR A 26 28.47 -23.22 -31.96
N THR A 27 28.18 -24.44 -32.41
CA THR A 27 28.25 -25.65 -31.57
C THR A 27 28.98 -26.72 -32.37
N GLN A 28 30.18 -27.09 -31.92
CA GLN A 28 30.42 -28.45 -31.47
C GLN A 28 30.75 -28.37 -29.96
N PRO A 29 30.27 -29.30 -29.12
CA PRO A 29 30.07 -29.03 -27.70
C PRO A 29 31.30 -29.42 -26.86
N PRO A 30 31.64 -28.64 -25.83
CA PRO A 30 32.24 -29.18 -24.62
C PRO A 30 31.15 -29.31 -23.55
N THR A 31 31.01 -30.53 -23.05
CA THR A 31 30.22 -30.89 -21.87
C THR A 31 30.61 -29.98 -20.70
N THR A 32 29.66 -29.18 -20.20
CA THR A 32 29.83 -28.42 -18.96
C THR A 32 28.76 -28.90 -17.99
N GLU A 33 29.21 -29.41 -16.85
CA GLU A 33 28.38 -29.84 -15.74
C GLU A 33 27.49 -28.69 -15.26
N ILE A 34 26.17 -28.92 -15.24
CA ILE A 34 25.20 -27.95 -14.76
C ILE A 34 25.33 -27.90 -13.23
N ILE A 35 26.07 -26.92 -12.71
CA ILE A 35 25.94 -26.55 -11.30
C ILE A 35 24.57 -25.91 -11.15
N THR A 36 23.64 -26.67 -10.59
CA THR A 36 22.28 -26.24 -10.25
C THR A 36 22.35 -25.21 -9.12
N ASN A 37 22.69 -23.97 -9.44
CA ASN A 37 22.43 -22.86 -8.54
C ASN A 37 20.91 -22.67 -8.47
N LYS A 38 20.31 -23.29 -7.46
CA LYS A 38 18.89 -23.12 -7.10
C LYS A 38 18.62 -21.61 -7.06
N PRO A 39 17.69 -21.07 -7.86
CA PRO A 39 17.36 -19.65 -7.78
C PRO A 39 16.89 -19.38 -6.35
N THR A 40 17.61 -18.53 -5.64
CA THR A 40 17.23 -18.07 -4.31
C THR A 40 15.93 -17.28 -4.48
N TYR A 41 14.81 -17.91 -4.14
CA TYR A 41 13.53 -17.24 -4.11
C TYR A 41 13.58 -16.25 -2.95
N VAL A 42 13.68 -14.97 -3.27
CA VAL A 42 13.57 -13.91 -2.27
C VAL A 42 12.10 -13.79 -1.92
N ASP A 43 11.76 -14.17 -0.70
CA ASP A 43 10.42 -13.98 -0.16
C ASP A 43 10.11 -12.49 -0.12
N LEU A 44 9.00 -12.08 -0.75
CA LEU A 44 8.56 -10.68 -0.74
C LEU A 44 8.37 -10.15 0.70
N CYS A 45 8.11 -11.03 1.67
CA CYS A 45 8.00 -10.68 3.09
C CYS A 45 9.36 -10.43 3.77
N THR A 46 10.48 -10.81 3.14
CA THR A 46 11.85 -10.53 3.61
C THR A 46 12.46 -9.27 3.01
N LEU A 47 11.79 -8.65 2.02
CA LEU A 47 12.13 -7.30 1.61
C LEU A 47 11.91 -6.39 2.82
N GLN A 48 13.00 -5.79 3.29
CA GLN A 48 12.97 -4.76 4.31
C GLN A 48 11.95 -3.71 3.84
N TYR A 49 10.78 -3.72 4.47
CA TYR A 49 9.63 -2.89 4.11
C TYR A 49 10.16 -1.46 4.03
N VAL A 50 10.29 -0.94 2.81
CA VAL A 50 10.62 0.47 2.63
C VAL A 50 9.35 1.17 3.02
N ASP A 51 9.34 1.64 4.26
CA ASP A 51 8.15 2.12 4.92
C ASP A 51 7.50 3.19 4.07
N THR A 52 6.36 2.86 3.47
CA THR A 52 5.59 3.79 2.64
C THR A 52 5.13 4.97 3.48
N VAL A 53 5.00 4.79 4.80
CA VAL A 53 4.78 5.86 5.78
C VAL A 53 5.89 6.90 5.71
N LEU A 54 7.14 6.49 5.56
CA LEU A 54 8.29 7.39 5.47
C LEU A 54 8.25 8.28 4.22
N LEU A 55 7.79 7.72 3.10
CA LEU A 55 7.58 8.50 1.87
C LEU A 55 6.45 9.51 2.05
N LEU A 56 5.40 9.13 2.76
CA LEU A 56 4.25 10.00 3.06
C LEU A 56 4.65 11.13 4.01
N GLU A 57 5.46 10.87 5.04
CA GLU A 57 6.00 11.90 5.92
C GLU A 57 6.84 12.94 5.17
N GLN A 58 7.64 12.49 4.20
CA GLN A 58 8.49 13.36 3.38
C GLN A 58 7.79 13.87 2.11
N LYS A 59 6.46 13.70 1.99
CA LYS A 59 5.67 14.04 0.79
C LYS A 59 5.92 15.45 0.31
N HIS A 60 5.87 16.44 1.21
CA HIS A 60 6.07 17.85 0.84
C HIS A 60 7.45 18.07 0.22
N VAL A 61 8.50 17.54 0.84
CA VAL A 61 9.88 17.66 0.35
C VAL A 61 10.04 16.97 -1.00
N ILE A 62 9.54 15.74 -1.14
CA ILE A 62 9.62 14.96 -2.38
C ILE A 62 8.88 15.67 -3.52
N LEU A 63 7.68 16.20 -3.27
CA LEU A 63 6.91 16.94 -4.27
C LEU A 63 7.63 18.22 -4.72
N SER A 64 8.19 19.00 -3.79
CA SER A 64 8.96 20.20 -4.13
C SER A 64 10.19 19.88 -4.99
N LEU A 65 10.89 18.79 -4.69
CA LEU A 65 12.06 18.36 -5.47
C LEU A 65 11.68 17.82 -6.85
N LEU A 66 10.56 17.08 -6.96
CA LEU A 66 10.01 16.65 -8.26
C LEU A 66 9.54 17.82 -9.11
N GLN A 67 9.05 18.92 -8.51
CA GLN A 67 8.69 20.15 -9.23
C GLN A 67 9.93 20.93 -9.66
N TYR A 68 10.96 21.01 -8.81
CA TYR A 68 12.22 21.66 -9.13
C TYR A 68 12.92 21.02 -10.33
N ASP A 69 12.97 19.68 -10.40
CA ASP A 69 13.60 18.96 -11.51
C ASP A 69 12.90 19.19 -12.86
N GLU A 70 11.57 19.39 -12.88
CA GLU A 70 10.85 19.74 -14.11
C GLU A 70 11.20 21.14 -14.62
N ASN A 71 11.28 22.10 -13.70
CA ASN A 71 11.50 23.51 -14.05
C ASN A 71 12.95 23.77 -14.48
N ASN A 72 13.88 22.87 -14.15
CA ASN A 72 15.31 23.00 -14.43
C ASN A 72 15.82 21.96 -15.43
N ARG A 73 14.94 21.44 -16.30
CA ARG A 73 15.29 20.49 -17.39
C ARG A 73 16.51 20.99 -18.18
N GLY A 74 17.65 20.34 -17.99
CA GLY A 74 18.91 20.65 -18.69
C GLY A 74 20.03 21.20 -17.78
N ILE A 75 19.71 21.62 -16.56
CA ILE A 75 20.72 21.96 -15.55
C ILE A 75 21.20 20.65 -14.90
N ARG A 76 22.48 20.32 -15.04
CA ARG A 76 23.11 19.08 -14.54
C ARG A 76 23.18 18.97 -12.99
N GLN A 77 22.41 19.76 -12.26
CA GLN A 77 22.38 19.67 -10.80
C GLN A 77 21.26 18.70 -10.39
N THR A 78 21.67 17.48 -10.08
CA THR A 78 20.79 16.53 -9.40
C THR A 78 20.59 17.04 -7.97
N PRO A 79 19.34 17.06 -7.46
CA PRO A 79 19.09 17.39 -6.06
C PRO A 79 19.93 16.52 -5.14
N SER A 80 20.40 17.11 -4.03
CA SER A 80 21.16 16.36 -3.04
C SER A 80 20.34 15.19 -2.50
N PRO A 81 20.96 14.03 -2.22
CA PRO A 81 20.26 12.90 -1.62
C PRO A 81 19.63 13.29 -0.28
N LEU A 82 18.42 12.81 -0.04
CA LEU A 82 17.76 12.91 1.26
C LEU A 82 17.99 11.61 2.03
N TYR A 83 18.40 11.72 3.29
CA TYR A 83 18.65 10.57 4.16
C TYR A 83 17.55 10.46 5.20
N VAL A 84 16.93 9.29 5.30
CA VAL A 84 15.92 9.00 6.30
C VAL A 84 16.21 7.63 6.92
N GLY A 85 16.85 7.65 8.09
CA GLY A 85 17.38 6.44 8.71
C GLY A 85 18.35 5.70 7.78
N ASN A 86 18.07 4.43 7.51
CA ASN A 86 18.87 3.59 6.61
C ASN A 86 18.49 3.73 5.12
N LEU A 87 17.53 4.60 4.81
CA LEU A 87 17.03 4.83 3.46
C LEU A 87 17.63 6.11 2.88
N THR A 88 18.20 5.99 1.68
CA THR A 88 18.67 7.13 0.89
C THR A 88 17.72 7.36 -0.26
N LEU A 89 17.16 8.56 -0.36
CA LEU A 89 16.32 9.01 -1.46
C LEU A 89 17.17 9.83 -2.42
N ARG A 90 17.26 9.37 -3.68
CA ARG A 90 17.99 10.07 -4.75
C ARG A 90 17.04 10.47 -5.86
N PHE A 91 17.14 11.74 -6.25
CA PHE A 91 16.44 12.27 -7.40
C PHE A 91 17.36 12.15 -8.62
N GLY A 92 16.81 11.71 -9.74
CA GLY A 92 17.60 11.54 -10.94
C GLY A 92 16.73 11.38 -12.17
N ARG A 93 17.38 11.02 -13.28
CA ARG A 93 16.71 10.76 -14.55
C ARG A 93 17.13 9.42 -15.12
N ILE A 94 16.18 8.70 -15.72
CA ILE A 94 16.45 7.56 -16.60
C ILE A 94 15.81 7.87 -17.94
N ASN A 95 16.57 7.83 -19.03
CA ASN A 95 16.09 8.19 -20.37
C ASN A 95 15.40 9.56 -20.41
N ASN A 96 15.96 10.54 -19.70
CA ASN A 96 15.42 11.88 -19.51
C ASN A 96 14.08 11.98 -18.74
N LEU A 97 13.55 10.87 -18.23
CA LEU A 97 12.37 10.84 -17.38
C LEU A 97 12.76 10.99 -15.90
N PRO A 98 12.07 11.86 -15.13
CA PRO A 98 12.34 12.04 -13.71
C PRO A 98 11.99 10.79 -12.91
N ILE A 99 12.91 10.40 -12.04
CA ILE A 99 12.75 9.26 -11.13
C ILE A 99 13.14 9.62 -9.70
N LEU A 100 12.49 8.96 -8.75
CA LEU A 100 12.96 8.85 -7.37
C LEU A 100 13.51 7.45 -7.17
N ARG A 101 14.73 7.37 -6.64
CA ARG A 101 15.33 6.11 -6.25
C ARG A 101 15.44 6.03 -4.74
N LEU A 102 15.00 4.91 -4.20
CA LEU A 102 15.12 4.56 -2.80
C LEU A 102 16.21 3.51 -2.70
N GLU A 103 17.25 3.81 -1.92
CA GLU A 103 18.43 2.96 -1.77
C GLU A 103 18.62 2.61 -0.30
N THR A 104 18.75 1.31 -0.02
CA THR A 104 19.30 0.80 1.23
C THR A 104 20.70 0.24 0.98
N SER A 105 21.33 -0.33 2.00
CA SER A 105 22.62 -1.03 1.85
C SER A 105 22.53 -2.26 0.93
N THR A 106 21.34 -2.84 0.76
CA THR A 106 21.14 -4.13 0.05
C THR A 106 20.19 -4.03 -1.14
N ALA A 107 19.35 -3.00 -1.22
CA ALA A 107 18.30 -2.89 -2.23
C ALA A 107 18.24 -1.49 -2.84
N ARG A 108 17.79 -1.44 -4.11
CA ARG A 108 17.52 -0.18 -4.81
C ARG A 108 16.21 -0.32 -5.58
N LEU A 109 15.28 0.60 -5.33
CA LEU A 109 14.02 0.71 -6.06
C LEU A 109 14.00 2.04 -6.80
N SER A 110 13.79 2.04 -8.12
CA SER A 110 13.61 3.26 -8.90
C SER A 110 12.16 3.38 -9.34
N MET A 111 11.54 4.52 -9.07
CA MET A 111 10.14 4.79 -9.42
C MET A 111 10.05 6.02 -10.30
N SER A 112 9.15 5.99 -11.28
CA SER A 112 8.84 7.18 -12.08
C SER A 112 8.10 8.21 -11.24
N LYS A 113 8.13 9.47 -11.67
CA LYS A 113 7.31 10.53 -11.09
C LYS A 113 5.83 10.16 -10.98
N SER A 114 5.25 9.54 -12.02
CA SER A 114 3.83 9.16 -12.01
C SER A 114 3.53 8.13 -10.92
N THR A 115 4.40 7.13 -10.73
CA THR A 115 4.25 6.15 -9.65
C THR A 115 4.29 6.81 -8.28
N ILE A 116 5.19 7.75 -8.03
CA ILE A 116 5.28 8.47 -6.75
C ILE A 116 4.01 9.28 -6.48
N LEU A 117 3.53 10.01 -7.49
CA LEU A 117 2.28 10.78 -7.38
C LEU A 117 1.08 9.88 -7.10
N ASN A 118 1.02 8.70 -7.74
CA ASN A 118 -0.02 7.72 -7.47
C ASN A 118 0.03 7.22 -6.02
N ILE A 119 1.22 6.95 -5.48
CA ILE A 119 1.38 6.57 -4.06
C ILE A 119 0.84 7.68 -3.14
N PHE A 120 1.16 8.94 -3.42
CA PHE A 120 0.64 10.08 -2.64
C PHE A 120 -0.87 10.31 -2.80
N ASN A 121 -1.44 9.98 -3.96
CA ASN A 121 -2.89 10.05 -4.17
C ASN A 121 -3.62 8.90 -3.47
N LEU A 122 -2.98 7.73 -3.36
CA LEU A 122 -3.51 6.60 -2.58
C LEU A 122 -3.61 6.92 -1.08
N GLU A 123 -2.75 7.79 -0.55
CA GLU A 123 -2.85 8.29 0.83
C GLU A 123 -4.25 8.85 1.12
N TYR A 124 -4.81 9.65 0.20
CA TYR A 124 -6.15 10.20 0.36
C TYR A 124 -7.21 9.09 0.42
N CYS A 125 -7.10 8.07 -0.43
CA CYS A 125 -8.00 6.91 -0.43
C CYS A 125 -7.90 6.13 0.89
N VAL A 126 -6.69 5.88 1.37
CA VAL A 126 -6.44 5.18 2.64
C VAL A 126 -7.01 5.99 3.81
N ASN A 127 -6.72 7.29 3.89
CA ASN A 127 -7.24 8.17 4.94
C ASN A 127 -8.77 8.20 4.92
N ARG A 128 -9.39 8.26 3.73
CA ARG A 128 -10.85 8.23 3.61
C ARG A 128 -11.44 6.91 4.10
N LEU A 129 -10.80 5.77 3.80
CA LEU A 129 -11.21 4.47 4.31
C LEU A 129 -11.06 4.40 5.84
N ILE A 130 -9.95 4.87 6.40
CA ILE A 130 -9.73 4.94 7.85
C ILE A 130 -10.80 5.80 8.52
N SER A 131 -11.09 7.00 8.01
CA SER A 131 -12.15 7.85 8.56
C SER A 131 -13.53 7.19 8.48
N SER A 132 -13.84 6.51 7.37
CA SER A 132 -15.09 5.78 7.23
C SER A 132 -15.21 4.63 8.23
N LEU A 133 -14.15 3.85 8.42
CA LEU A 133 -14.12 2.75 9.40
C LEU A 133 -14.23 3.28 10.83
N THR A 134 -13.49 4.35 11.15
CA THR A 134 -13.54 5.01 12.47
C THR A 134 -14.97 5.47 12.78
N THR A 135 -15.63 6.11 11.81
CA THR A 135 -17.03 6.55 11.96
C THR A 135 -17.97 5.37 12.20
N MET A 136 -17.74 4.23 11.54
CA MET A 136 -18.54 3.02 11.75
C MET A 136 -18.30 2.42 13.14
N ILE A 137 -17.05 2.35 13.59
CA ILE A 137 -16.68 1.88 14.93
C ILE A 137 -17.34 2.76 15.99
N ASP A 138 -17.25 4.08 15.87
CA ASP A 138 -17.91 5.02 16.79
C ASP A 138 -19.43 4.83 16.84
N ASN A 139 -20.05 4.48 15.70
CA ASN A 139 -21.48 4.22 15.63
C ASN A 139 -21.86 2.91 16.33
N VAL A 140 -21.06 1.86 16.13
CA VAL A 140 -21.20 0.58 16.84
C VAL A 140 -21.06 0.79 18.35
N ASP A 141 -20.02 1.49 18.81
CA ASP A 141 -19.77 1.73 20.23
C ASP A 141 -20.89 2.52 20.90
N LYS A 142 -21.42 3.56 20.23
CA LYS A 142 -22.56 4.34 20.72
C LYS A 142 -23.82 3.47 20.85
N LYS A 143 -24.15 2.71 19.81
CA LYS A 143 -25.33 1.83 19.82
C LYS A 143 -25.21 0.73 20.86
N PHE A 144 -24.02 0.14 20.98
CA PHE A 144 -23.73 -0.89 21.98
C PHE A 144 -23.84 -0.33 23.41
N SER A 145 -23.21 0.81 23.70
CA SER A 145 -23.29 1.46 25.03
C SER A 145 -24.73 1.80 25.43
N ARG A 146 -25.54 2.21 24.46
CA ARG A 146 -26.97 2.48 24.65
C ARG A 146 -27.74 1.21 24.99
N LEU A 147 -27.55 0.14 24.22
CA LEU A 147 -28.16 -1.17 24.51
C LEU A 147 -27.75 -1.69 25.89
N LEU A 148 -26.49 -1.51 26.28
CA LEU A 148 -26.01 -1.88 27.62
C LEU A 148 -26.72 -1.07 28.72
N THR A 149 -26.96 0.22 28.48
CA THR A 149 -27.72 1.09 29.39
C THR A 149 -29.16 0.58 29.54
N ILE A 150 -29.83 0.25 28.44
CA ILE A 150 -31.18 -0.32 28.45
C ILE A 150 -31.19 -1.65 29.22
N ALA A 151 -30.26 -2.55 28.90
CA ALA A 151 -30.13 -3.85 29.56
C ALA A 151 -29.99 -3.72 31.08
N SER A 152 -29.28 -2.70 31.56
CA SER A 152 -29.10 -2.44 32.99
C SER A 152 -30.39 -2.10 33.74
N THR A 153 -31.43 -1.63 33.03
CA THR A 153 -32.75 -1.32 33.61
C THR A 153 -33.69 -2.53 33.68
N VAL A 154 -33.35 -3.61 32.97
CA VAL A 154 -34.19 -4.80 32.86
C VAL A 154 -33.98 -5.71 34.08
N THR A 155 -35.04 -5.91 34.86
CA THR A 155 -35.00 -6.76 36.07
C THR A 155 -35.22 -8.25 35.81
N LYS A 156 -35.89 -8.60 34.70
CA LYS A 156 -36.13 -9.99 34.29
C LYS A 156 -35.52 -10.24 32.92
N SER A 157 -34.57 -11.17 32.83
CA SER A 157 -33.88 -11.51 31.58
C SER A 157 -34.83 -11.86 30.44
N THR A 158 -35.96 -12.51 30.74
CA THR A 158 -37.00 -12.85 29.75
C THR A 158 -37.60 -11.64 29.03
N ASN A 159 -37.48 -10.44 29.60
CA ASN A 159 -37.96 -9.20 29.01
C ASN A 159 -36.87 -8.44 28.24
N MET A 160 -35.61 -8.88 28.27
CA MET A 160 -34.47 -8.12 27.76
C MET A 160 -34.61 -7.78 26.28
N LEU A 161 -34.84 -8.78 25.43
CA LEU A 161 -35.03 -8.57 24.00
C LEU A 161 -36.27 -7.72 23.71
N LYS A 162 -37.37 -7.96 24.41
CA LYS A 162 -38.60 -7.18 24.24
C LYS A 162 -38.35 -5.70 24.55
N THR A 163 -37.69 -5.41 25.68
CA THR A 163 -37.37 -4.03 26.07
C THR A 163 -36.43 -3.36 25.07
N MET A 164 -35.47 -4.07 24.48
CA MET A 164 -34.59 -3.52 23.45
C MET A 164 -35.30 -3.22 22.14
N TYR A 165 -36.22 -4.08 21.70
CA TYR A 165 -36.98 -3.88 20.47
C TYR A 165 -38.09 -2.83 20.60
N ASP A 166 -38.64 -2.66 21.80
CA ASP A 166 -39.68 -1.65 22.10
C ASP A 166 -39.07 -0.26 22.37
N ASP A 167 -37.74 -0.15 22.51
CA ASP A 167 -37.05 1.10 22.76
C ASP A 167 -37.11 2.03 21.53
N GLU A 168 -37.42 3.32 21.74
CA GLU A 168 -37.59 4.30 20.67
C GLU A 168 -36.34 4.49 19.79
N SER A 169 -35.19 4.13 20.33
CA SER A 169 -33.91 4.35 19.70
C SER A 169 -33.46 3.18 18.82
N PHE A 170 -34.16 2.04 18.89
CA PHE A 170 -33.98 0.89 18.02
C PHE A 170 -34.51 1.16 16.61
N ASP A 171 -33.66 0.97 15.61
CA ASP A 171 -34.04 1.06 14.20
C ASP A 171 -34.00 -0.33 13.55
N ARG A 172 -35.18 -0.88 13.23
CA ARG A 172 -35.34 -2.17 12.54
C ARG A 172 -34.64 -2.21 11.17
N ASN A 173 -34.45 -1.06 10.53
CA ASN A 173 -33.78 -0.98 9.23
C ASN A 173 -32.26 -0.79 9.37
N ASN A 174 -31.76 -0.66 10.59
CA ASN A 174 -30.33 -0.52 10.87
C ASN A 174 -29.71 -1.89 11.18
N ILE A 175 -28.84 -2.35 10.29
CA ILE A 175 -28.18 -3.66 10.44
C ILE A 175 -27.39 -3.78 11.74
N LEU A 176 -26.77 -2.69 12.22
CA LEU A 176 -25.99 -2.71 13.46
C LEU A 176 -26.88 -2.93 14.68
N ASP A 177 -28.07 -2.32 14.73
CA ASP A 177 -29.00 -2.53 15.83
C ASP A 177 -29.49 -3.99 15.87
N CYS A 178 -29.82 -4.56 14.71
CA CYS A 178 -30.25 -5.95 14.59
C CYS A 178 -29.14 -6.94 14.99
N GLU A 179 -27.91 -6.73 14.48
CA GLU A 179 -26.78 -7.61 14.77
C GLU A 179 -26.35 -7.52 16.23
N LEU A 180 -26.26 -6.31 16.81
CA LEU A 180 -25.87 -6.14 18.21
C LEU A 180 -26.85 -6.81 19.18
N ILE A 181 -28.16 -6.65 18.96
CA ILE A 181 -29.17 -7.31 19.79
C ILE A 181 -29.07 -8.83 19.66
N THR A 182 -28.95 -9.34 18.42
CA THR A 182 -28.92 -10.79 18.17
C THR A 182 -27.64 -11.44 18.72
N LEU A 183 -26.48 -10.83 18.49
CA LEU A 183 -25.18 -11.41 18.84
C LEU A 183 -24.82 -11.26 20.31
N VAL A 184 -25.23 -10.15 20.94
CA VAL A 184 -24.81 -9.87 22.32
C VAL A 184 -25.88 -10.22 23.35
N PHE A 185 -27.16 -10.09 22.99
CA PHE A 185 -28.27 -10.25 23.93
C PHE A 185 -29.27 -11.35 23.55
N GLY A 186 -29.03 -12.04 22.42
CA GLY A 186 -29.81 -13.23 22.05
C GLY A 186 -29.59 -14.38 23.03
N GLU A 187 -30.64 -15.17 23.27
CA GLU A 187 -30.49 -16.42 24.01
C GLU A 187 -29.82 -17.47 23.11
N HIS A 188 -28.78 -18.14 23.63
CA HIS A 188 -28.10 -19.28 23.01
C HIS A 188 -28.54 -20.60 23.66
#